data_AF-A0A443RXI6-F1
#
_entry.id   AF-A0A443RXI6-F1
#
_cell.length_a   1.000
_cell.length_b   1.000
_cell.length_c   1.000
_cell.angle_alpha   90.00
_cell.angle_beta   90.00
_cell.angle_gamma   90.00
#
_symmetry.space_group_name_H-M   'P 1'
#
loop_
_entity.id
_entity.type
_entity.pdbx_description
1 polymer ?
#
loop_
_entity_poly.entity_id
_entity_poly.type
_entity_poly.pdbx_seq_one_letter_code
_entity_poly.pdbx_strand_id
1 'polypeptide(L)'
;MKDFCESINASLPVLHSYRDNVMLQQAFPALATYLGAQRDINDFNWIDGLNHTYYRWTEGEPNNSGGIENCIEFENGGDNNGRWNDIPCRYAHHTVCILKNCDDFIAKQRIASALKIQHFVDKKMNETKNLFPKLISDSEFKLNDFIKSENEKQNTELKSYIDSKLMNESDILYEKIVAALETNPKSIREAE
;
A
#
# COMPACT_ATOMS: atom_id res chain seq x y z
N MET A 1 4.83 1.73 29.51
CA MET A 1 5.81 0.65 29.22
C MET A 1 5.16 -0.71 29.40
N LYS A 2 4.64 -1.01 30.59
CA LYS A 2 3.77 -2.16 30.83
C LYS A 2 2.64 -2.28 29.79
N ASP A 3 1.86 -1.21 29.60
CA ASP A 3 0.74 -1.19 28.64
C ASP A 3 1.16 -1.52 27.21
N PHE A 4 2.38 -1.12 26.81
CA PHE A 4 2.91 -1.47 25.49
C PHE A 4 3.15 -2.97 25.36
N CYS A 5 3.84 -3.59 26.34
CA CYS A 5 4.04 -5.04 26.32
C CYS A 5 2.69 -5.79 26.37
N GLU A 6 1.75 -5.32 27.18
CA GLU A 6 0.42 -5.94 27.27
C GLU A 6 -0.36 -5.84 25.95
N SER A 7 -0.22 -4.74 25.21
CA SER A 7 -0.87 -4.55 23.90
C SER A 7 -0.44 -5.59 22.84
N ILE A 8 0.73 -6.21 23.03
CA ILE A 8 1.26 -7.27 22.15
C ILE A 8 1.23 -8.65 22.81
N ASN A 9 0.39 -8.84 23.85
CA ASN A 9 0.29 -10.08 24.63
C ASN A 9 1.63 -10.54 25.24
N ALA A 10 2.35 -9.57 25.80
CA ALA A 10 3.65 -9.74 26.43
C ALA A 10 3.67 -9.10 27.82
N SER A 11 4.80 -9.23 28.53
CA SER A 11 5.05 -8.60 29.82
C SER A 11 6.44 -7.96 29.85
N LEU A 12 6.71 -7.09 30.83
CA LEU A 12 8.09 -6.66 31.11
C LEU A 12 8.94 -7.85 31.60
N PRO A 13 10.28 -7.80 31.47
CA PRO A 13 11.14 -8.89 31.89
C PRO A 13 11.21 -9.00 33.42
N VAL A 14 10.97 -10.19 33.94
CA VAL A 14 11.31 -10.58 35.32
C VAL A 14 12.50 -11.53 35.24
N LEU A 15 13.56 -11.26 36.00
CA LEU A 15 14.81 -11.99 35.93
C LEU A 15 14.94 -12.89 37.15
N HIS A 16 14.77 -14.20 37.02
CA HIS A 16 14.81 -15.14 38.15
C HIS A 16 16.19 -15.76 38.37
N SER A 17 17.15 -15.44 37.50
CA SER A 17 18.47 -16.05 37.54
C SER A 17 19.55 -15.19 36.91
N TYR A 18 20.80 -15.53 37.23
CA TYR A 18 21.97 -14.99 36.53
C TYR A 18 21.89 -15.21 35.02
N ARG A 19 21.33 -16.35 34.60
CA ARG A 19 21.16 -16.68 33.18
C ARG A 19 20.21 -15.70 32.50
N ASP A 20 19.06 -15.41 33.10
CA ASP A 20 18.10 -14.45 32.55
C ASP A 20 18.73 -13.05 32.43
N ASN A 21 19.50 -12.67 33.45
CA ASN A 21 20.20 -11.39 33.48
C ASN A 21 21.24 -11.26 32.36
N VAL A 22 22.03 -12.31 32.12
CA VAL A 22 23.00 -12.34 31.01
C VAL A 22 22.28 -12.37 29.66
N MET A 23 21.16 -13.08 29.55
CA MET A 23 20.35 -13.07 28.32
C MET A 23 19.85 -11.66 28.00
N LEU A 24 19.29 -10.94 28.98
CA LEU A 24 18.85 -9.55 28.78
C LEU A 24 20.03 -8.66 28.37
N GLN A 25 21.17 -8.80 29.05
CA GLN A 25 22.40 -8.05 28.77
C GLN A 25 22.86 -8.22 27.31
N GLN A 26 22.89 -9.45 26.82
CA GLN A 26 23.43 -9.79 25.50
C GLN A 26 22.44 -9.51 24.37
N ALA A 27 21.15 -9.78 24.59
CA ALA A 27 20.14 -9.70 23.55
C ALA A 27 19.67 -8.26 23.29
N PHE A 28 19.81 -7.36 24.27
CA PHE A 28 19.25 -6.01 24.19
C PHE A 28 20.30 -4.96 24.59
N PRO A 29 21.06 -4.41 23.62
CA PRO A 29 22.21 -3.52 23.87
C PRO A 29 21.81 -2.08 24.27
N ALA A 30 20.55 -1.84 24.62
CA ALA A 30 20.12 -0.55 25.11
C ALA A 30 20.74 -0.27 26.48
N LEU A 31 21.32 0.91 26.68
CA LEU A 31 22.04 1.29 27.91
C LEU A 31 21.20 1.14 29.19
N ALA A 32 19.88 1.27 29.09
CA ALA A 32 18.96 1.13 30.21
C ALA A 32 17.62 0.58 29.76
N THR A 33 17.10 -0.42 30.48
CA THR A 33 15.84 -1.10 30.18
C THR A 33 15.01 -1.34 31.44
N TYR A 34 13.70 -1.16 31.39
CA TYR A 34 12.83 -1.46 32.53
C TYR A 34 12.68 -2.95 32.82
N LEU A 35 12.68 -3.31 34.11
CA LEU A 35 12.28 -4.63 34.61
C LEU A 35 10.82 -4.64 35.07
N GLY A 36 10.23 -5.83 35.13
CA GLY A 36 8.85 -6.09 35.49
C GLY A 36 8.60 -6.13 37.00
N ALA A 37 8.89 -5.03 37.68
CA ALA A 37 8.66 -4.88 39.11
C ALA A 37 8.16 -3.46 39.43
N GLN A 38 7.31 -3.37 40.46
CA GLN A 38 6.83 -2.10 41.01
C GLN A 38 7.04 -2.09 42.51
N ARG A 39 7.54 -0.98 43.05
CA ARG A 39 7.75 -0.83 44.49
C ARG A 39 6.43 -0.95 45.27
N ASP A 40 6.48 -1.67 46.39
CA ASP A 40 5.45 -1.77 47.41
C ASP A 40 6.06 -1.57 48.80
N ILE A 41 5.70 -0.45 49.44
CA ILE A 41 6.27 0.04 50.70
C ILE A 41 7.81 0.09 50.64
N ASN A 42 8.49 -0.99 51.01
CA ASN A 42 9.94 -1.10 51.11
C ASN A 42 10.55 -2.17 50.20
N ASP A 43 9.75 -2.91 49.43
CA ASP A 43 10.19 -3.97 48.53
C ASP A 43 9.57 -3.81 47.14
N PHE A 44 9.72 -4.80 46.26
CA PHE A 44 9.16 -4.81 44.91
C PHE A 44 8.21 -5.99 44.70
N ASN A 45 7.02 -5.67 44.18
CA ASN A 45 6.09 -6.64 43.64
C ASN A 45 6.43 -6.93 42.18
N TRP A 46 6.68 -8.20 41.89
CA TRP A 46 7.01 -8.69 40.55
C TRP A 46 5.73 -9.01 39.79
N ILE A 47 5.69 -8.64 38.51
CA ILE A 47 4.46 -8.72 37.69
C ILE A 47 4.01 -10.15 37.37
N ASP A 48 4.87 -11.14 37.60
CA ASP A 48 4.52 -12.56 37.46
C ASP A 48 3.92 -13.16 38.75
N GLY A 49 3.92 -12.39 39.85
CA GLY A 49 3.36 -12.79 41.14
C GLY A 49 4.14 -13.91 41.84
N LEU A 50 5.37 -14.20 41.39
CA LEU A 50 6.20 -15.22 41.99
C LEU A 50 7.09 -14.64 43.08
N ASN A 51 7.46 -15.47 44.06
CA ASN A 51 8.49 -15.10 45.03
C ASN A 51 9.82 -14.91 44.31
N HIS A 52 10.50 -13.81 44.62
CA HIS A 52 11.74 -13.44 43.98
C HIS A 52 12.92 -13.63 44.94
N THR A 53 13.98 -14.28 44.44
CA THR A 53 15.18 -14.58 45.25
C THR A 53 16.48 -14.16 44.58
N TYR A 54 16.42 -13.68 43.34
CA TYR A 54 17.58 -13.27 42.57
C TYR A 54 17.61 -11.74 42.49
N TYR A 55 18.74 -11.13 42.81
CA TYR A 55 18.89 -9.69 42.73
C TYR A 55 20.27 -9.35 42.19
N ARG A 56 20.37 -8.27 41.42
CA ARG A 56 21.65 -7.79 40.89
C ARG A 56 21.78 -6.27 40.98
N TRP A 57 21.40 -5.72 42.14
CA TRP A 57 21.50 -4.30 42.43
C TRP A 57 22.92 -3.76 42.23
N THR A 58 22.99 -2.52 41.77
CA THR A 58 24.16 -1.66 41.85
C THR A 58 24.51 -1.42 43.32
N GLU A 59 25.79 -1.18 43.59
CA GLU A 59 26.24 -0.94 44.96
C GLU A 59 25.53 0.31 45.52
N GLY A 60 24.86 0.16 46.66
CA GLY A 60 24.04 1.21 47.27
C GLY A 60 22.55 1.13 46.94
N GLU A 61 22.15 0.27 46.00
CA GLU A 61 20.75 0.13 45.57
C GLU A 61 20.03 -1.08 46.20
N PRO A 62 18.69 -1.05 46.32
CA PRO A 62 17.83 0.09 45.97
C PRO A 62 17.79 1.16 47.07
N ASN A 63 17.93 2.44 46.71
CA ASN A 63 18.07 3.54 47.66
C ASN A 63 16.79 4.38 47.84
N ASN A 64 15.81 4.24 46.94
CA ASN A 64 14.56 5.01 46.92
C ASN A 64 14.76 6.53 47.02
N SER A 65 15.62 7.09 46.17
CA SER A 65 16.03 8.49 46.20
C SER A 65 14.83 9.42 46.14
N GLY A 66 14.71 10.30 47.14
CA GLY A 66 13.58 11.22 47.24
C GLY A 66 12.21 10.55 47.43
N GLY A 67 12.15 9.25 47.70
CA GLY A 67 10.91 8.50 47.93
C GLY A 67 10.04 8.28 46.70
N ILE A 68 10.62 8.38 45.49
CA ILE A 68 9.86 8.35 44.22
C ILE A 68 10.32 7.26 43.25
N GLU A 69 11.26 6.41 43.64
CA GLU A 69 11.89 5.43 42.76
C GLU A 69 11.16 4.09 42.81
N ASN A 70 10.05 4.05 42.07
CA ASN A 70 9.07 2.96 42.13
C ASN A 70 9.22 1.92 41.01
N CYS A 71 10.21 2.07 40.13
CA CYS A 71 10.50 1.18 39.01
C CYS A 71 11.97 0.76 39.04
N ILE A 72 12.31 -0.32 38.35
CA ILE A 72 13.68 -0.82 38.26
C ILE A 72 14.19 -0.64 36.82
N GLU A 73 15.36 -0.03 36.67
CA GLU A 73 16.15 -0.12 35.45
C GLU A 73 17.23 -1.20 35.55
N PHE A 74 17.45 -1.87 34.42
CA PHE A 74 18.61 -2.69 34.14
C PHE A 74 19.64 -1.83 33.41
N GLU A 75 20.81 -1.65 33.99
CA GLU A 75 21.93 -0.90 33.42
C GLU A 75 22.76 -1.82 32.51
N ASN A 76 22.93 -1.46 31.23
CA ASN A 76 23.70 -2.23 30.24
C ASN A 76 24.86 -1.39 29.67
N GLY A 77 25.66 -0.80 30.57
CA GLY A 77 26.81 0.02 30.21
C GLY A 77 27.63 0.47 31.42
N GLY A 78 28.84 0.97 31.17
CA GLY A 78 29.74 1.48 32.21
C GLY A 78 30.12 0.44 33.27
N ASP A 79 30.42 0.92 34.48
CA ASP A 79 30.85 0.09 35.61
C ASP A 79 29.71 -0.73 36.23
N ASN A 80 28.46 -0.36 35.93
CA ASN A 80 27.24 -1.04 36.39
C ASN A 80 26.68 -2.03 35.37
N ASN A 81 27.45 -2.39 34.35
CA ASN A 81 26.97 -3.24 33.28
C ASN A 81 26.39 -4.58 33.79
N GLY A 82 25.10 -4.79 33.54
CA GLY A 82 24.32 -5.94 33.97
C GLY A 82 23.75 -5.85 35.39
N ARG A 83 23.83 -4.68 36.04
CA ARG A 83 23.27 -4.41 37.37
C ARG A 83 21.98 -3.59 37.31
N TRP A 84 21.30 -3.45 38.44
CA TRP A 84 19.98 -2.85 38.55
C TRP A 84 20.00 -1.62 39.45
N ASN A 85 19.17 -0.65 39.13
CA ASN A 85 18.96 0.55 39.91
C ASN A 85 17.46 0.81 40.03
N ASP A 86 16.98 1.29 41.19
CA ASP A 86 15.61 1.80 41.25
C ASP A 86 15.57 3.26 40.80
N ILE A 87 14.53 3.61 40.06
CA ILE A 87 14.39 4.92 39.43
C ILE A 87 12.94 5.41 39.44
N PRO A 88 12.70 6.72 39.28
CA PRO A 88 11.36 7.24 39.06
C PRO A 88 10.80 6.67 37.75
N CYS A 89 9.63 6.02 37.82
CA CYS A 89 8.95 5.38 36.67
C CYS A 89 8.67 6.31 35.47
N ARG A 90 8.79 7.63 35.65
CA ARG A 90 8.60 8.64 34.60
C ARG A 90 9.80 8.77 33.66
N TYR A 91 10.95 8.18 33.99
CA TYR A 91 12.14 8.29 33.13
C TYR A 91 11.94 7.54 31.80
N ALA A 92 12.55 8.07 30.76
CA ALA A 92 12.45 7.52 29.41
C ALA A 92 13.57 6.50 29.17
N HIS A 93 13.31 5.24 29.50
CA HIS A 93 14.21 4.12 29.18
C HIS A 93 13.60 3.20 28.12
N HIS A 94 14.46 2.34 27.57
CA HIS A 94 13.99 1.34 26.62
C HIS A 94 13.13 0.28 27.34
N THR A 95 12.34 -0.43 26.56
CA THR A 95 11.48 -1.49 27.06
C THR A 95 11.74 -2.74 26.27
N VAL A 96 11.96 -3.84 26.98
CA VAL A 96 11.95 -5.19 26.44
C VAL A 96 10.65 -5.84 26.85
N CYS A 97 10.04 -6.62 25.94
CA CYS A 97 8.82 -7.36 26.23
C CYS A 97 9.09 -8.86 26.07
N ILE A 98 8.73 -9.63 27.09
CA ILE A 98 8.74 -11.09 27.07
C ILE A 98 7.39 -11.56 26.53
N LEU A 99 7.41 -12.11 25.32
CA LEU A 99 6.22 -12.65 24.69
C LEU A 99 5.71 -13.85 25.50
N LYS A 100 4.40 -13.88 25.79
CA LYS A 100 3.78 -15.05 26.44
C LYS A 100 3.74 -16.27 25.51
N ASN A 101 3.58 -16.02 24.20
CA ASN A 101 3.61 -17.04 23.17
C ASN A 101 4.26 -16.48 21.89
N CYS A 102 5.45 -16.99 21.55
CA CYS A 102 6.19 -16.57 20.36
C CYS A 102 5.51 -16.98 19.05
N ASP A 103 4.93 -18.18 19.00
CA ASP A 103 4.29 -18.70 17.79
C ASP A 103 3.04 -17.89 17.43
N ASP A 104 2.22 -17.57 18.44
CA ASP A 104 1.05 -16.71 18.25
C ASP A 104 1.43 -15.31 17.76
N PHE A 105 2.50 -14.74 18.32
CA PHE A 105 3.00 -13.43 17.90
C PHE A 105 3.47 -13.44 16.44
N ILE A 106 4.29 -14.42 16.08
CA ILE A 106 4.81 -14.59 14.71
C ILE A 106 3.65 -14.84 13.74
N ALA A 107 2.68 -15.68 14.10
CA ALA A 107 1.50 -15.94 13.28
C ALA A 107 0.69 -14.66 13.02
N LYS A 108 0.41 -13.87 14.06
CA LYS A 108 -0.29 -12.57 13.93
C LYS A 108 0.49 -11.61 13.02
N GLN A 109 1.80 -11.53 13.17
CA GLN A 109 2.63 -10.64 12.34
C GLN A 109 2.67 -11.07 10.87
N ARG A 110 2.68 -12.39 10.61
CA ARG A 110 2.59 -12.96 9.25
C ARG A 110 1.25 -12.65 8.61
N ILE A 111 0.14 -12.84 9.33
CA ILE A 111 -1.21 -12.53 8.85
C ILE A 111 -1.34 -11.03 8.54
N ALA A 112 -0.88 -10.16 9.46
CA ALA A 112 -0.93 -8.71 9.25
C ALA A 112 -0.12 -8.27 8.02
N SER A 113 1.06 -8.88 7.81
CA SER A 113 1.89 -8.65 6.62
C SER A 113 1.21 -9.15 5.34
N ALA A 114 0.63 -10.35 5.37
CA ALA A 114 -0.11 -10.90 4.24
C ALA A 114 -1.32 -10.04 3.87
N LEU A 115 -2.06 -9.52 4.85
CA LEU A 115 -3.19 -8.61 4.62
C LEU A 115 -2.76 -7.30 3.97
N LYS A 116 -1.61 -6.73 4.34
CA LYS A 116 -1.07 -5.53 3.68
C LYS A 116 -0.76 -5.80 2.21
N ILE A 117 -0.17 -6.95 1.91
CA ILE A 117 0.13 -7.36 0.53
C ILE A 117 -1.18 -7.56 -0.24
N GLN A 118 -2.15 -8.29 0.34
CA GLN A 118 -3.45 -8.50 -0.27
C GLN A 118 -4.13 -7.18 -0.60
N HIS A 119 -4.16 -6.24 0.34
CA HIS A 119 -4.73 -4.92 0.13
C HIS A 119 -4.04 -4.14 -1.01
N PHE A 120 -2.71 -4.21 -1.09
CA PHE A 120 -1.96 -3.58 -2.18
C PHE A 120 -2.30 -4.21 -3.53
N VAL A 121 -2.35 -5.55 -3.60
CA VAL A 121 -2.73 -6.30 -4.80
C VAL A 121 -4.15 -5.94 -5.23
N ASP A 122 -5.11 -5.95 -4.31
CA ASP A 122 -6.51 -5.62 -4.59
C ASP A 122 -6.65 -4.20 -5.11
N LYS A 123 -5.96 -3.23 -4.50
CA LYS A 123 -5.93 -1.85 -4.96
C LYS A 123 -5.41 -1.75 -6.39
N LYS A 124 -4.26 -2.37 -6.68
CA LYS A 124 -3.65 -2.33 -8.01
C LYS A 124 -4.51 -3.04 -9.06
N MET A 125 -5.06 -4.20 -8.72
CA MET A 125 -5.99 -4.92 -9.57
C MET A 125 -7.22 -4.08 -9.89
N ASN A 126 -7.77 -3.36 -8.93
CA ASN A 126 -8.92 -2.48 -9.16
C ASN A 126 -8.58 -1.28 -10.06
N GLU A 127 -7.41 -0.66 -9.87
CA GLU A 127 -6.90 0.39 -10.77
C GLU A 127 -6.79 -0.13 -12.22
N THR A 128 -6.19 -1.31 -12.41
CA THR A 128 -6.05 -1.93 -13.73
C THR A 128 -7.39 -2.34 -14.34
N LYS A 129 -8.31 -2.88 -13.55
CA LYS A 129 -9.65 -3.30 -13.99
C LYS A 129 -10.46 -2.13 -14.55
N ASN A 130 -10.27 -0.93 -14.02
CA ASN A 130 -10.94 0.28 -14.52
C ASN A 130 -10.28 0.89 -15.76
N LEU A 131 -8.98 0.63 -15.97
CA LEU A 131 -8.23 1.17 -17.11
C LEU A 131 -8.56 0.45 -18.42
N PHE A 132 -8.68 -0.88 -18.40
CA PHE A 132 -8.91 -1.67 -19.62
C PHE A 132 -10.22 -1.33 -20.35
N PRO A 133 -11.40 -1.29 -19.69
CA PRO A 133 -12.65 -0.91 -20.35
C PRO A 133 -12.62 0.51 -20.91
N LYS A 134 -11.95 1.44 -20.21
CA LYS A 134 -11.78 2.81 -20.67
C LYS A 134 -10.93 2.86 -21.94
N LEU A 135 -9.80 2.14 -21.97
CA LEU A 135 -8.94 2.06 -23.14
C LEU A 135 -9.68 1.47 -24.35
N ILE A 136 -10.46 0.40 -24.13
CA ILE A 136 -11.29 -0.23 -25.17
C ILE A 136 -12.32 0.76 -25.69
N SER A 137 -13.07 1.42 -24.82
CA SER A 137 -14.07 2.42 -25.21
C SER A 137 -13.46 3.60 -25.98
N ASP A 138 -12.30 4.10 -25.55
CA ASP A 138 -11.60 5.20 -26.23
C ASP A 138 -11.11 4.77 -27.63
N SER A 139 -10.62 3.54 -27.75
CA SER A 139 -10.21 2.94 -29.02
C SER A 139 -11.39 2.70 -29.97
N GLU A 140 -12.49 2.16 -29.45
CA GLU A 140 -13.73 1.95 -30.20
C GLU A 140 -14.31 3.27 -30.73
N PHE A 141 -14.34 4.30 -29.88
CA PHE A 141 -14.79 5.63 -30.27
C PHE A 141 -13.96 6.20 -31.42
N LYS A 142 -12.62 6.18 -31.30
CA LYS A 142 -11.71 6.66 -32.36
C LYS A 142 -11.85 5.87 -33.65
N LEU A 143 -12.01 4.55 -33.56
CA LEU A 143 -12.17 3.70 -34.74
C LEU A 143 -13.48 4.00 -35.46
N ASN A 144 -14.58 4.16 -34.71
CA ASN A 144 -15.88 4.50 -35.28
C ASN A 144 -15.88 5.88 -35.95
N ASP A 145 -15.25 6.89 -35.33
CA ASP A 145 -15.11 8.22 -35.91
C ASP A 145 -14.27 8.19 -37.19
N PHE A 146 -13.16 7.42 -37.20
CA PHE A 146 -12.34 7.23 -38.39
C PHE A 146 -13.12 6.56 -39.52
N ILE A 147 -13.81 5.45 -39.24
CA ILE A 147 -14.65 4.74 -40.21
C ILE A 147 -15.71 5.68 -40.79
N LYS A 148 -16.36 6.48 -39.94
CA LYS A 148 -17.38 7.44 -40.38
C LYS A 148 -16.79 8.49 -41.32
N SER A 149 -15.66 9.10 -40.95
CA SER A 149 -14.99 10.10 -41.76
C SER A 149 -14.52 9.55 -43.11
N GLU A 150 -13.95 8.35 -43.14
CA GLU A 150 -13.47 7.73 -44.37
C GLU A 150 -14.64 7.33 -45.28
N ASN A 151 -15.74 6.82 -44.72
CA ASN A 151 -16.97 6.53 -45.48
C ASN A 151 -17.58 7.79 -46.08
N GLU A 152 -17.64 8.90 -45.33
CA GLU A 152 -18.14 10.18 -45.84
C GLU A 152 -17.28 10.71 -46.99
N LYS A 153 -15.95 10.58 -46.86
CA LYS A 153 -14.99 10.96 -47.90
C LYS A 153 -15.16 10.11 -49.16
N GLN A 154 -15.18 8.78 -49.03
CA GLN A 154 -15.37 7.86 -50.16
C GLN A 154 -16.72 8.08 -50.86
N ASN A 155 -17.79 8.31 -50.09
CA ASN A 155 -19.11 8.63 -50.66
C ASN A 155 -19.08 9.93 -51.46
N THR A 156 -18.36 10.94 -50.99
CA THR A 156 -18.22 12.23 -51.68
C THR A 156 -17.40 12.08 -52.96
N GLU A 157 -16.28 11.36 -52.92
CA GLU A 157 -15.45 11.06 -54.09
C GLU A 157 -16.21 10.24 -55.13
N LEU A 158 -16.92 9.20 -54.71
CA LEU A 158 -17.75 8.37 -55.59
C LEU A 158 -18.86 9.18 -56.24
N LYS A 159 -19.54 10.05 -55.48
CA LYS A 159 -20.57 10.92 -56.01
C LYS A 159 -20.02 11.88 -57.06
N SER A 160 -18.89 12.54 -56.77
CA SER A 160 -18.22 13.42 -57.74
C SER A 160 -17.80 12.67 -59.01
N TYR A 161 -17.33 11.43 -58.89
CA TYR A 161 -16.98 10.60 -60.04
C TYR A 161 -18.21 10.29 -60.90
N ILE A 162 -19.30 9.82 -60.28
CA ILE A 162 -20.56 9.51 -60.96
C ILE A 162 -21.11 10.76 -61.67
N ASP A 163 -21.18 11.90 -60.98
CA ASP A 163 -21.70 13.15 -61.54
C ASP A 163 -20.87 13.58 -62.77
N SER A 164 -19.54 13.48 -62.70
CA SER A 164 -18.65 13.81 -63.82
C SER A 164 -18.83 12.88 -65.03
N LYS A 165 -19.09 11.58 -64.77
CA LYS A 165 -19.20 10.56 -65.82
C LYS A 165 -20.55 10.62 -66.52
N LEU A 166 -21.63 10.74 -65.74
CA LEU A 166 -23.00 10.87 -66.25
C LEU A 166 -23.20 12.17 -67.05
N MET A 167 -22.66 13.30 -66.56
CA MET A 167 -22.71 14.58 -67.30
C MET A 167 -22.00 14.44 -68.65
N ASN A 168 -20.78 13.92 -68.66
CA ASN A 168 -20.02 13.74 -69.90
C ASN A 168 -20.70 12.77 -70.88
N GLU A 169 -21.26 11.65 -70.41
CA GLU A 169 -21.97 10.71 -71.27
C GLU A 169 -23.28 11.29 -71.81
N SER A 170 -24.00 12.06 -71.00
CA SER A 170 -25.20 12.81 -71.42
C SER A 170 -24.87 13.84 -72.49
N ASP A 171 -23.82 14.63 -72.30
CA ASP A 171 -23.37 15.65 -73.25
C ASP A 171 -22.96 15.02 -74.58
N ILE A 172 -22.18 13.93 -74.54
CA ILE A 172 -21.80 13.17 -75.74
C ILE A 172 -23.04 12.62 -76.48
N LEU A 173 -24.03 12.12 -75.73
CA LEU A 173 -25.26 11.61 -76.34
C LEU A 173 -26.09 12.73 -76.96
N TYR A 174 -26.21 13.87 -76.29
CA TYR A 174 -26.90 15.05 -76.78
C TYR A 174 -26.28 15.56 -78.08
N GLU A 175 -24.97 15.74 -78.13
CA GLU A 175 -24.23 16.16 -79.34
C GLU A 175 -24.45 15.19 -80.51
N LYS A 176 -24.45 13.88 -80.25
CA LYS A 176 -24.75 12.87 -81.28
C LYS A 176 -26.17 12.97 -81.82
N ILE A 177 -27.16 13.23 -80.96
CA ILE A 177 -28.56 13.42 -81.36
C ILE A 177 -28.70 14.68 -82.22
N VAL A 178 -28.10 15.80 -81.80
CA VAL A 178 -28.12 17.06 -82.55
C VAL A 178 -27.52 16.87 -83.94
N ALA A 179 -26.33 16.28 -84.04
CA ALA A 179 -25.68 16.01 -85.33
C ALA A 179 -26.52 15.10 -86.25
N ALA A 180 -27.22 14.11 -85.70
CA ALA A 180 -28.11 13.24 -86.46
C ALA A 180 -29.35 13.98 -87.00
N LEU A 181 -29.89 14.95 -86.25
CA LEU A 181 -31.00 15.80 -86.68
C LEU A 181 -30.58 16.78 -87.77
N GLU A 182 -29.37 17.36 -87.67
CA GLU A 182 -28.84 18.31 -88.66
C GLU A 182 -28.49 17.66 -90.00
N THR A 183 -28.04 16.40 -89.99
CA THR A 183 -27.68 15.64 -91.20
C THR A 183 -28.88 15.01 -91.91
N ASN A 184 -30.09 15.09 -91.33
CA ASN A 184 -31.33 14.60 -91.94
C ASN A 184 -32.45 15.67 -91.98
N PRO A 185 -32.27 16.78 -92.72
CA PRO A 185 -33.21 17.91 -92.72
C PRO A 185 -34.57 17.64 -93.38
N LYS A 186 -34.81 16.43 -93.92
CA LYS A 186 -36.02 16.11 -94.70
C LYS A 186 -37.21 15.57 -93.89
N SER A 187 -37.11 15.41 -92.57
CA SER A 187 -38.25 14.96 -91.75
C SER A 187 -38.89 16.03 -90.85
N ILE A 188 -38.29 17.22 -90.73
CA ILE A 188 -38.78 18.27 -89.81
C ILE A 188 -39.80 19.22 -90.47
N ARG A 189 -40.09 19.10 -91.77
CA ARG A 189 -41.08 19.95 -92.47
C ARG A 189 -42.49 19.37 -92.63
N GLU A 190 -42.85 18.32 -91.91
CA GLU A 190 -44.22 17.74 -92.00
C GLU A 190 -44.99 17.71 -90.67
N ALA A 191 -44.63 18.56 -89.71
CA ALA A 191 -45.41 18.73 -88.48
C ALA A 191 -45.60 20.24 -88.16
N GLU A 192 -46.28 20.95 -89.06
CA GLU A 192 -47.18 22.05 -88.68
C GLU A 192 -48.60 21.51 -88.52
#